data_AF-A0A3B9MTF1-F1
#
_entry.id   AF-A0A3B9MTF1-F1
#
_cell.length_a   1.000
_cell.length_b   1.000
_cell.length_c   1.000
_cell.angle_alpha   90.00
_cell.angle_beta   90.00
_cell.angle_gamma   90.00
#
_symmetry.space_group_name_H-M   'P 1'
#
loop_
_entity.id
_entity.type
_entity.pdbx_description
1 polymer ?
#
loop_
_entity_poly.entity_id
_entity_poly.type
_entity_poly.pdbx_seq_one_letter_code
_entity_poly.pdbx_strand_id
1 'polypeptide(L)'
;MAGLLYKDFVSINGKRLVITIFILTVALTFLRLLFPGTEELDGFMITNDNGDTANMIDTFFFFGEFYIIWGGMFFMITTCARIIEFDEKSKLRGYLSAMPFEKKTYVASKYVFMGIMAYAVFSLYMIWHIIIVSNMGKNFNADFSNMILSFSIPFMCLILFIISFDLPMFLLIGKQKTIMVRISIALIIVMIVFWMLLFGDLEKFSKIDIEKIMNWIDGHAFELVLISVLSPIITLAEYYLSYRIAAYLYERREADHD
;
A
#
# COMPACT_ATOMS: atom_id res chain seq x y z
N MET A 1 11.83 17.18 -16.55
CA MET A 1 11.17 16.29 -15.57
C MET A 1 12.06 15.85 -14.41
N ALA A 2 13.31 15.42 -14.63
CA ALA A 2 14.18 14.88 -13.56
C ALA A 2 14.31 15.80 -12.32
N GLY A 3 14.43 17.13 -12.50
CA GLY A 3 14.48 18.08 -11.39
C GLY A 3 13.21 18.11 -10.52
N LEU A 4 12.02 17.93 -11.12
CA LEU A 4 10.74 17.85 -10.38
C LEU A 4 10.67 16.58 -9.55
N LEU A 5 11.10 15.45 -10.12
CA LEU A 5 11.16 14.16 -9.42
C LEU A 5 12.14 14.19 -8.25
N TYR A 6 13.33 14.78 -8.45
CA TYR A 6 14.32 14.91 -7.38
C TYR A 6 13.81 15.79 -6.23
N LYS A 7 13.12 16.89 -6.54
CA LYS A 7 12.49 17.74 -5.54
C LYS A 7 11.45 16.96 -4.73
N ASP A 8 10.60 16.17 -5.38
CA ASP A 8 9.61 15.34 -4.69
C ASP A 8 10.28 14.29 -3.79
N PHE A 9 11.39 13.69 -4.25
CA PHE A 9 12.24 12.83 -3.43
C PHE A 9 12.82 13.55 -2.20
N VAL A 10 13.27 14.78 -2.34
CA VAL A 10 13.76 15.60 -1.22
C VAL A 10 12.62 15.94 -0.24
N SER A 11 11.41 16.23 -0.74
CA SER A 11 10.24 16.58 0.09
C SER A 11 9.85 15.51 1.12
N ILE A 12 10.09 14.25 0.78
CA ILE A 12 9.82 13.09 1.64
C ILE A 12 11.03 12.68 2.49
N ASN A 13 12.11 13.47 2.52
CA ASN A 13 13.39 13.10 3.11
C ASN A 13 13.95 11.79 2.52
N GLY A 14 13.83 11.60 1.20
CA GLY A 14 14.10 10.34 0.51
C GLY A 14 15.44 9.70 0.84
N LYS A 15 16.52 10.49 1.02
CA LYS A 15 17.83 9.97 1.44
C LYS A 15 17.78 9.26 2.79
N ARG A 16 17.13 9.87 3.80
CA ARG A 16 16.97 9.26 5.13
C ARG A 16 16.08 8.03 5.03
N LEU A 17 15.00 8.11 4.27
CA LEU A 17 14.09 6.99 4.05
C LEU A 17 14.81 5.77 3.45
N VAL A 18 15.61 5.95 2.40
CA VAL A 18 16.36 4.86 1.77
C VAL A 18 17.37 4.24 2.75
N ILE A 19 18.09 5.05 3.52
CA ILE A 19 19.04 4.56 4.54
C ILE A 19 18.29 3.77 5.62
N THR A 20 17.18 4.29 6.13
CA THR A 20 16.36 3.61 7.14
C THR A 20 15.85 2.26 6.60
N ILE A 21 15.29 2.24 5.40
CA ILE A 21 14.81 1.00 4.76
C ILE A 21 15.95 0.01 4.60
N PHE A 22 17.12 0.45 4.13
CA PHE A 22 18.29 -0.42 3.99
C PHE A 22 18.70 -1.04 5.33
N ILE A 23 18.81 -0.24 6.38
CA ILE A 23 19.13 -0.72 7.74
C ILE A 23 18.08 -1.72 8.23
N LEU A 24 16.79 -1.43 8.02
CA LEU A 24 15.70 -2.34 8.40
C LEU A 24 15.75 -3.66 7.63
N THR A 25 16.02 -3.62 6.32
CA THR A 25 16.17 -4.85 5.52
C THR A 25 17.33 -5.70 6.02
N VAL A 26 18.50 -5.08 6.27
CA VAL A 26 19.66 -5.79 6.80
C VAL A 26 19.36 -6.37 8.18
N ALA A 27 18.74 -5.59 9.06
CA ALA A 27 18.33 -6.05 10.39
C ALA A 27 17.33 -7.22 10.32
N LEU A 28 16.35 -7.15 9.42
CA LEU A 28 15.39 -8.23 9.17
C LEU A 28 16.09 -9.51 8.71
N THR A 29 17.06 -9.40 7.78
CA THR A 29 17.87 -10.54 7.34
C THR A 29 18.65 -11.15 8.51
N PHE A 30 19.33 -10.33 9.32
CA PHE A 30 20.06 -10.82 10.49
C PHE A 30 19.13 -11.48 11.52
N LEU A 31 18.01 -10.86 11.85
CA LEU A 31 17.01 -11.44 12.75
C LEU A 31 16.52 -12.78 12.22
N ARG A 32 16.27 -12.89 10.91
CA ARG A 32 15.78 -14.13 10.33
C ARG A 32 16.83 -15.24 10.28
N LEU A 33 18.10 -14.89 10.13
CA LEU A 33 19.21 -15.86 10.22
C LEU A 33 19.45 -16.35 11.65
N LEU A 34 19.26 -15.49 12.65
CA LEU A 34 19.42 -15.86 14.06
C LEU A 34 18.27 -16.71 14.60
N PHE A 35 17.09 -16.57 14.02
CA PHE A 35 15.88 -17.28 14.43
C PHE A 35 15.26 -18.04 13.25
N PRO A 36 15.89 -19.15 12.81
CA PRO A 36 15.32 -20.01 11.78
C PRO A 36 14.08 -20.74 12.31
N GLY A 37 13.02 -20.80 11.50
CA GLY A 37 11.76 -21.48 11.83
C GLY A 37 11.81 -22.99 11.64
N THR A 38 12.90 -23.52 11.07
CA THR A 38 13.12 -24.94 10.79
C THR A 38 13.64 -25.74 11.99
N GLU A 39 14.15 -25.06 13.02
CA GLU A 39 14.58 -25.72 14.25
C GLU A 39 13.38 -25.86 15.18
N GLU A 40 13.09 -27.10 15.60
CA GLU A 40 12.15 -27.39 16.69
C GLU A 40 12.78 -26.86 17.99
N LEU A 41 12.63 -25.56 18.23
CA LEU A 41 12.97 -24.96 19.51
C LEU A 41 11.89 -25.40 20.50
N ASP A 42 12.20 -26.41 21.32
CA ASP A 42 11.34 -27.13 22.27
C ASP A 42 10.51 -26.25 23.25
N GLY A 43 10.66 -24.92 23.23
CA GLY A 43 9.87 -23.97 24.03
C GLY A 43 8.97 -23.00 23.23
N PHE A 44 8.99 -23.04 21.90
CA PHE A 44 8.28 -22.08 21.03
C PHE A 44 7.26 -22.72 20.09
N MET A 45 6.99 -24.02 20.23
CA MET A 45 5.99 -24.73 19.43
C MET A 45 4.62 -24.66 20.12
N ILE A 46 3.62 -24.15 19.39
CA ILE A 46 2.22 -24.11 19.81
C ILE A 46 1.46 -25.10 18.94
N THR A 47 0.81 -26.09 19.55
CA THR A 47 -0.12 -26.98 18.86
C THR A 47 -1.52 -26.40 18.89
N ASN A 48 -2.16 -26.25 17.73
CA ASN A 48 -3.58 -25.92 17.65
C ASN A 48 -4.45 -27.14 18.03
N ASP A 49 -5.74 -26.92 18.29
CA ASP A 49 -6.71 -27.97 18.64
C ASP A 49 -6.84 -29.06 17.56
N ASN A 50 -6.44 -28.74 16.31
CA ASN A 50 -6.39 -29.67 15.18
C ASN A 50 -5.12 -30.54 15.13
N GLY A 51 -4.17 -30.33 16.05
CA GLY A 51 -2.88 -31.04 16.08
C GLY A 51 -1.77 -30.41 15.24
N ASP A 52 -2.03 -29.29 14.56
CA ASP A 52 -1.03 -28.56 13.78
C ASP A 52 -0.06 -27.80 14.70
N THR A 53 1.24 -27.99 14.47
CA THR A 53 2.30 -27.27 15.19
C THR A 53 2.67 -25.97 14.49
N ALA A 54 2.67 -24.86 15.21
CA ALA A 54 3.16 -23.57 14.74
C ALA A 54 4.30 -23.07 15.62
N ASN A 55 5.40 -22.65 15.00
CA ASN A 55 6.48 -21.97 15.71
C ASN A 55 6.07 -20.52 16.00
N MET A 56 6.06 -20.12 17.27
CA MET A 56 5.68 -18.79 17.74
C MET A 56 6.56 -17.68 17.15
N ILE A 57 7.83 -17.99 16.86
CA ILE A 57 8.75 -17.07 16.18
C ILE A 57 8.30 -16.81 14.75
N ASP A 58 7.92 -17.86 14.01
CA ASP A 58 7.38 -17.73 12.65
C ASP A 58 6.05 -16.95 12.65
N THR A 59 5.22 -17.13 13.69
CA THR A 59 4.00 -16.34 13.87
C THR A 59 4.31 -14.85 14.07
N PHE A 60 5.36 -14.49 14.81
CA PHE A 60 5.78 -13.09 14.96
C PHE A 60 6.22 -12.47 13.63
N PHE A 61 7.03 -13.19 12.84
CA PHE A 61 7.45 -12.71 11.52
C PHE A 61 6.27 -12.61 10.54
N PHE A 62 5.31 -13.54 10.60
CA PHE A 62 4.08 -13.51 9.83
C PHE A 62 3.24 -12.26 10.12
N PHE A 63 3.01 -11.92 11.40
CA PHE A 63 2.33 -10.68 11.74
C PHE A 63 3.12 -9.44 11.27
N GLY A 64 4.45 -9.49 11.36
CA GLY A 64 5.34 -8.48 10.80
C GLY A 64 5.08 -8.23 9.32
N GLU A 65 5.01 -9.30 8.52
CA GLU A 65 4.67 -9.24 7.09
C GLU A 65 3.33 -8.53 6.84
N PHE A 66 2.30 -8.87 7.60
CA PHE A 66 0.99 -8.23 7.47
C PHE A 66 1.07 -6.72 7.75
N TYR A 67 1.77 -6.31 8.81
CA TYR A 67 1.96 -4.89 9.13
C TYR A 67 2.75 -4.13 8.06
N ILE A 68 3.66 -4.79 7.33
CA ILE A 68 4.42 -4.18 6.25
C ILE A 68 3.47 -3.77 5.10
N ILE A 69 2.52 -4.61 4.72
CA ILE A 69 1.55 -4.31 3.66
C ILE A 69 0.75 -3.05 4.03
N TRP A 70 0.14 -3.05 5.22
CA TRP A 70 -0.65 -1.92 5.71
C TRP A 70 0.20 -0.65 5.89
N GLY A 71 1.42 -0.80 6.41
CA GLY A 71 2.37 0.29 6.55
C GLY A 71 2.74 0.91 5.19
N GLY A 72 2.94 0.08 4.16
CA GLY A 72 3.18 0.52 2.79
C GLY A 72 2.00 1.31 2.22
N MET A 73 0.77 0.83 2.41
CA MET A 73 -0.44 1.56 2.00
C MET A 73 -0.51 2.94 2.65
N PHE A 74 -0.35 3.00 3.97
CA PHE A 74 -0.41 4.24 4.72
C PHE A 74 0.71 5.21 4.32
N PHE A 75 1.92 4.69 4.10
CA PHE A 75 3.05 5.47 3.63
C PHE A 75 2.78 6.12 2.27
N MET A 76 2.14 5.41 1.33
CA MET A 76 1.80 5.97 0.02
C MET A 76 0.75 7.08 0.12
N ILE A 77 -0.29 6.87 0.91
CA ILE A 77 -1.38 7.84 1.15
C ILE A 77 -0.85 9.14 1.77
N THR A 78 0.08 9.02 2.74
CA THR A 78 0.70 10.17 3.41
C THR A 78 1.73 10.89 2.54
N THR A 79 2.47 10.14 1.72
CA THR A 79 3.43 10.69 0.75
C THR A 79 2.74 11.60 -0.26
N CYS A 80 1.58 11.22 -0.77
CA CYS A 80 0.78 12.05 -1.67
C CYS A 80 0.48 13.43 -1.06
N ALA A 81 -0.01 13.46 0.18
CA ALA A 81 -0.32 14.71 0.88
C ALA A 81 0.94 15.57 1.16
N ARG A 82 2.06 14.92 1.49
CA ARG A 82 3.32 15.60 1.86
C ARG A 82 3.97 16.30 0.66
N ILE A 83 3.96 15.66 -0.51
CA ILE A 83 4.51 16.24 -1.74
C ILE A 83 3.77 17.53 -2.10
N ILE A 84 2.44 17.51 -1.99
CA ILE A 84 1.60 18.68 -2.32
C ILE A 84 1.76 19.77 -1.27
N GLU A 85 1.86 19.43 0.01
CA GLU A 85 2.15 20.40 1.08
C GLU A 85 3.48 21.12 0.87
N PHE A 86 4.51 20.37 0.46
CA PHE A 86 5.83 20.94 0.20
C PHE A 86 5.77 21.95 -0.94
N ASP A 87 4.95 21.68 -1.97
CA ASP A 87 4.74 22.59 -3.10
C ASP A 87 3.95 23.84 -2.72
N GLU A 88 2.94 23.70 -1.86
CA GLU A 88 2.20 24.83 -1.30
C GLU A 88 3.12 25.73 -0.44
N LYS A 89 3.92 25.14 0.46
CA LYS A 89 4.86 25.87 1.34
C LYS A 89 5.97 26.59 0.58
N SER A 90 6.50 25.97 -0.47
CA SER A 90 7.59 26.53 -1.27
C SER A 90 7.13 27.54 -2.32
N LYS A 91 5.82 27.87 -2.36
CA LYS A 91 5.18 28.71 -3.39
C LYS A 91 5.52 28.26 -4.82
N LEU A 92 5.78 26.96 -5.00
CA LEU A 92 6.34 26.43 -6.24
C LEU A 92 5.39 26.61 -7.42
N ARG A 93 4.07 26.68 -7.17
CA ARG A 93 3.06 27.00 -8.19
C ARG A 93 3.31 28.36 -8.84
N GLY A 94 3.65 29.38 -8.06
CA GLY A 94 3.98 30.71 -8.58
C GLY A 94 5.35 30.78 -9.27
N TYR A 95 6.23 29.83 -8.98
CA TYR A 95 7.52 29.71 -9.67
C TYR A 95 7.39 28.91 -10.98
N LEU A 96 6.51 27.89 -11.00
CA LEU A 96 6.16 27.11 -12.19
C LEU A 96 5.43 27.95 -13.24
N SER A 97 4.54 28.86 -12.83
CA SER A 97 3.87 29.79 -13.75
C SER A 97 4.84 30.77 -14.42
N ALA A 98 6.00 31.03 -13.80
CA ALA A 98 7.06 31.86 -14.35
C ALA A 98 8.07 31.09 -15.21
N MET A 99 8.01 29.76 -15.25
CA MET A 99 8.90 28.93 -16.07
C MET A 99 8.22 28.51 -17.38
N PRO A 100 9.00 28.26 -18.45
CA PRO A 100 8.49 27.78 -19.74
C PRO A 100 8.15 26.27 -19.70
N PHE A 101 7.58 25.77 -18.60
CA PHE A 101 7.13 24.39 -18.50
C PHE A 101 5.63 24.31 -18.76
N GLU A 102 5.21 23.37 -19.60
CA GLU A 102 3.79 23.07 -19.79
C GLU A 102 3.18 22.60 -18.46
N LYS A 103 2.02 23.15 -18.09
CA LYS A 103 1.27 22.82 -16.86
C LYS A 103 1.01 21.31 -16.72
N LYS A 104 0.83 20.59 -17.85
CA LYS A 104 0.73 19.12 -17.90
C LYS A 104 1.97 18.39 -17.38
N THR A 105 3.16 18.96 -17.59
CA THR A 105 4.44 18.36 -17.16
C THR A 105 4.54 18.30 -15.64
N TYR A 106 3.97 19.28 -14.93
CA TYR A 106 3.88 19.24 -13.48
C TYR A 106 2.98 18.10 -12.99
N VAL A 107 1.75 17.99 -13.52
CA VAL A 107 0.82 16.91 -13.16
C VAL A 107 1.44 15.54 -13.49
N ALA A 108 2.01 15.38 -14.69
CA ALA A 108 2.69 14.16 -15.10
C ALA A 108 3.82 13.77 -14.14
N SER A 109 4.62 14.74 -13.68
CA SER A 109 5.71 14.46 -12.73
C SER A 109 5.22 13.86 -11.42
N LYS A 110 4.05 14.27 -10.92
CA LYS A 110 3.46 13.73 -9.70
C LYS A 110 2.97 12.31 -9.86
N TYR A 111 2.30 12.02 -10.98
CA TYR A 111 1.86 10.66 -11.29
C TYR A 111 3.06 9.72 -11.49
N VAL A 112 4.07 10.15 -12.24
CA VAL A 112 5.29 9.35 -12.44
C VAL A 112 6.00 9.10 -11.10
N PHE A 113 6.15 10.12 -10.25
CA PHE A 113 6.76 9.95 -8.93
C PHE A 113 5.98 8.95 -8.06
N MET A 114 4.66 9.08 -7.98
CA MET A 114 3.83 8.19 -7.18
C MET A 114 3.82 6.75 -7.74
N GLY A 115 3.87 6.57 -9.07
CA GLY A 115 4.03 5.26 -9.69
C GLY A 115 5.36 4.60 -9.35
N ILE A 116 6.48 5.35 -9.41
CA ILE A 116 7.81 4.86 -9.01
C ILE A 116 7.81 4.46 -7.53
N MET A 117 7.22 5.29 -6.66
CA MET A 117 7.13 5.00 -5.23
C MET A 117 6.26 3.75 -4.95
N ALA A 118 5.13 3.59 -5.63
CA ALA A 118 4.27 2.42 -5.48
C ALA A 118 5.02 1.13 -5.89
N TYR A 119 5.73 1.19 -7.02
CA TYR A 119 6.58 0.10 -7.46
C TYR A 119 7.70 -0.23 -6.46
N ALA A 120 8.37 0.80 -5.91
CA ALA A 120 9.42 0.61 -4.92
C ALA A 120 8.89 -0.05 -3.62
N VAL A 121 7.71 0.36 -3.14
CA VAL A 121 7.05 -0.26 -1.99
C VAL A 121 6.69 -1.72 -2.28
N PHE A 122 6.19 -2.02 -3.48
CA PHE A 122 5.92 -3.40 -3.90
C PHE A 122 7.19 -4.25 -3.96
N SER A 123 8.26 -3.76 -4.59
CA SER A 123 9.54 -4.47 -4.64
C SER A 123 10.11 -4.72 -3.24
N LEU A 124 10.00 -3.74 -2.33
CA LEU A 124 10.45 -3.90 -0.96
C LEU A 124 9.65 -4.97 -0.22
N TYR A 125 8.32 -4.97 -0.39
CA TYR A 125 7.46 -6.00 0.18
C TYR A 125 7.88 -7.40 -0.30
N MET A 126 8.10 -7.59 -1.61
CA MET A 126 8.52 -8.88 -2.16
C MET A 126 9.88 -9.33 -1.59
N ILE A 127 10.83 -8.41 -1.44
CA ILE A 127 12.13 -8.71 -0.82
C ILE A 127 11.96 -9.16 0.64
N TRP A 128 11.16 -8.44 1.41
CA TRP A 128 10.91 -8.77 2.82
C TRP A 128 10.14 -10.08 2.99
N HIS A 129 9.15 -10.34 2.13
CA HIS A 129 8.44 -11.62 2.08
C HIS A 129 9.40 -12.78 1.83
N ILE A 130 10.27 -12.69 0.82
CA ILE A 130 11.26 -13.74 0.52
C ILE A 130 12.18 -13.99 1.72
N ILE A 131 12.66 -12.92 2.38
CA ILE A 131 13.50 -13.06 3.58
C ILE A 131 12.75 -13.83 4.66
N ILE A 132 11.50 -13.46 4.95
CA ILE A 132 10.68 -14.06 6.00
C ILE A 132 10.42 -15.55 5.73
N VAL A 133 9.94 -15.87 4.52
CA VAL A 133 9.55 -17.24 4.12
C VAL A 133 10.74 -18.17 3.94
N SER A 134 11.90 -17.65 3.50
CA SER A 134 13.08 -18.49 3.18
C SER A 134 13.56 -19.40 4.31
N ASN A 135 13.30 -19.03 5.57
CA ASN A 135 13.66 -19.82 6.75
C ASN A 135 12.45 -20.25 7.58
N MET A 136 11.21 -20.18 7.05
CA MET A 136 10.03 -20.71 7.73
C MET A 136 10.05 -22.24 7.74
N GLY A 137 9.67 -22.83 8.87
CA GLY A 137 9.41 -24.27 8.92
C GLY A 137 8.23 -24.66 8.03
N LYS A 138 8.10 -25.95 7.70
CA LYS A 138 6.89 -26.49 7.04
C LYS A 138 5.74 -26.53 8.05
N ASN A 139 5.19 -25.36 8.35
CA ASN A 139 4.14 -25.14 9.33
C ASN A 139 2.98 -24.38 8.64
N PHE A 140 1.79 -24.43 9.23
CA PHE A 140 0.60 -23.68 8.80
C PHE A 140 0.88 -22.20 8.47
N ASN A 141 1.79 -21.55 9.21
CA ASN A 141 2.20 -20.15 8.96
C ASN A 141 2.81 -19.94 7.56
N ALA A 142 3.55 -20.92 7.02
CA ALA A 142 4.15 -20.83 5.69
C ALA A 142 3.07 -20.90 4.60
N ASP A 143 2.07 -21.77 4.77
CA ASP A 143 0.94 -21.87 3.86
C ASP A 143 0.10 -20.58 3.86
N PHE A 144 -0.11 -19.98 5.05
CA PHE A 144 -0.75 -18.66 5.18
C PHE A 144 0.04 -17.53 4.53
N SER A 145 1.36 -17.49 4.72
CA SER A 145 2.20 -16.46 4.09
C SER A 145 2.17 -16.57 2.57
N ASN A 146 2.20 -17.79 2.01
CA ASN A 146 2.03 -18.04 0.58
C ASN A 146 0.63 -17.64 0.07
N MET A 147 -0.41 -17.82 0.89
CA MET A 147 -1.75 -17.34 0.59
C MET A 147 -1.78 -15.80 0.54
N ILE A 148 -1.17 -15.10 1.51
CA ILE A 148 -1.07 -13.63 1.51
C ILE A 148 -0.33 -13.14 0.27
N LEU A 149 0.73 -13.83 -0.15
CA LEU A 149 1.43 -13.51 -1.39
C LEU A 149 0.50 -13.52 -2.60
N SER A 150 -0.41 -14.49 -2.67
CA SER A 150 -1.39 -14.59 -3.77
C SER A 150 -2.34 -13.39 -3.83
N PHE A 151 -2.60 -12.73 -2.70
CA PHE A 151 -3.40 -11.49 -2.66
C PHE A 151 -2.58 -10.20 -2.78
N SER A 152 -1.26 -10.27 -2.68
CA SER A 152 -0.39 -9.09 -2.64
C SER A 152 -0.52 -8.20 -3.87
N ILE A 153 -0.64 -8.79 -5.07
CA ILE A 153 -0.78 -8.05 -6.34
C ILE A 153 -2.11 -7.26 -6.37
N PRO A 154 -3.29 -7.88 -6.12
CA PRO A 154 -4.54 -7.16 -5.96
C PRO A 154 -4.49 -6.05 -4.89
N PHE A 155 -3.87 -6.30 -3.73
CA PHE A 155 -3.71 -5.28 -2.68
C PHE A 155 -2.89 -4.09 -3.15
N MET A 156 -1.83 -4.33 -3.91
CA MET A 156 -0.99 -3.27 -4.47
C MET A 156 -1.71 -2.48 -5.58
N CYS A 157 -2.55 -3.15 -6.36
CA CYS A 157 -3.45 -2.49 -7.30
C CYS A 157 -4.43 -1.57 -6.57
N LEU A 158 -4.92 -1.98 -5.39
CA LEU A 158 -5.77 -1.14 -4.54
C LEU A 158 -5.04 0.15 -4.09
N ILE A 159 -3.73 0.08 -3.79
CA ILE A 159 -2.94 1.28 -3.47
C ILE A 159 -2.92 2.25 -4.65
N LEU A 160 -2.62 1.77 -5.85
CA LEU A 160 -2.59 2.60 -7.05
C LEU A 160 -3.97 3.17 -7.40
N PHE A 161 -5.02 2.38 -7.19
CA PHE A 161 -6.42 2.82 -7.29
C PHE A 161 -6.67 4.01 -6.34
N ILE A 162 -6.38 3.88 -5.05
CA ILE A 162 -6.56 4.97 -4.08
C ILE A 162 -5.78 6.23 -4.52
N ILE A 163 -4.53 6.07 -4.94
CA ILE A 163 -3.71 7.19 -5.43
C ILE A 163 -4.34 7.84 -6.67
N SER A 164 -4.94 7.05 -7.56
CA SER A 164 -5.62 7.56 -8.77
C SER A 164 -6.73 8.56 -8.40
N PHE A 165 -7.43 8.36 -7.29
CA PHE A 165 -8.46 9.29 -6.81
C PHE A 165 -7.90 10.43 -5.97
N ASP A 166 -6.90 10.15 -5.14
CA ASP A 166 -6.35 11.14 -4.21
C ASP A 166 -5.56 12.24 -4.92
N LEU A 167 -4.70 11.87 -5.86
CA LEU A 167 -3.82 12.80 -6.56
C LEU A 167 -4.59 13.95 -7.25
N PRO A 168 -5.67 13.70 -8.04
CA PRO A 168 -6.45 14.78 -8.63
C PRO A 168 -7.15 15.62 -7.56
N MET A 169 -7.67 15.01 -6.48
CA MET A 169 -8.28 15.77 -5.38
C MET A 169 -7.29 16.73 -4.72
N PHE A 170 -6.06 16.28 -4.42
CA PHE A 170 -5.04 17.14 -3.84
C PHE A 170 -4.59 18.25 -4.78
N LEU A 171 -4.46 17.96 -6.09
CA LEU A 171 -4.08 18.97 -7.07
C LEU A 171 -5.16 20.04 -7.24
N LEU A 172 -6.42 19.64 -7.35
CA LEU A 172 -7.56 20.52 -7.66
C LEU A 172 -8.09 21.25 -6.43
N ILE A 173 -8.25 20.58 -5.30
CA ILE A 173 -8.96 21.15 -4.14
C ILE A 173 -7.97 21.62 -3.05
N GLY A 174 -6.73 21.13 -3.09
CA GLY A 174 -5.67 21.44 -2.13
C GLY A 174 -5.75 20.58 -0.86
N LYS A 175 -4.66 20.54 -0.10
CA LYS A 175 -4.47 19.57 1.01
C LYS A 175 -5.59 19.58 2.05
N GLN A 176 -5.93 20.76 2.60
CA GLN A 176 -6.84 20.85 3.74
C GLN A 176 -8.24 20.33 3.40
N LYS A 177 -8.76 20.68 2.23
CA LYS A 177 -10.08 20.27 1.78
C LYS A 177 -10.10 18.78 1.44
N THR A 178 -9.06 18.23 0.81
CA THR A 178 -8.95 16.79 0.57
C THR A 178 -8.89 15.98 1.87
N ILE A 179 -8.17 16.47 2.89
CA ILE A 179 -8.14 15.84 4.22
C ILE A 179 -9.54 15.87 4.85
N MET A 180 -10.27 16.98 4.77
CA MET A 180 -11.65 17.04 5.27
C MET A 180 -12.55 16.02 4.56
N VAL A 181 -12.48 15.90 3.24
CA VAL A 181 -13.25 14.91 2.47
C VAL A 181 -12.92 13.49 2.93
N ARG A 182 -11.64 13.16 3.11
CA ARG A 182 -11.21 11.84 3.61
C ARG A 182 -11.76 11.56 5.01
N ILE A 183 -11.68 12.53 5.93
CA ILE A 183 -12.20 12.38 7.29
C ILE A 183 -13.72 12.17 7.25
N SER A 184 -14.45 12.90 6.40
CA SER A 184 -15.89 12.72 6.24
C SER A 184 -16.25 11.31 5.72
N ILE A 185 -15.51 10.80 4.72
CA ILE A 185 -15.72 9.44 4.23
C ILE A 185 -15.41 8.40 5.31
N ALA A 186 -14.31 8.56 6.03
CA ALA A 186 -13.94 7.67 7.13
C ALA A 186 -14.99 7.67 8.25
N LEU A 187 -15.53 8.83 8.61
CA LEU A 187 -16.60 8.96 9.58
C LEU A 187 -17.88 8.24 9.12
N ILE A 188 -18.26 8.37 7.85
CA ILE A 188 -19.41 7.65 7.28
C ILE A 188 -19.20 6.14 7.40
N ILE A 189 -18.02 5.63 7.04
CA ILE A 189 -17.69 4.20 7.17
C ILE A 189 -17.79 3.74 8.62
N VAL A 190 -17.21 4.50 9.55
CA VAL A 190 -17.29 4.19 10.98
C VAL A 190 -18.74 4.18 11.46
N MET A 191 -19.57 5.12 11.04
CA MET A 191 -21.00 5.14 11.37
C MET A 191 -21.74 3.91 10.82
N ILE A 192 -21.44 3.46 9.60
CA ILE A 192 -22.00 2.24 9.02
C ILE A 192 -21.61 1.02 9.88
N VAL A 193 -20.34 0.92 10.28
CA VAL A 193 -19.86 -0.16 11.14
C VAL A 193 -20.58 -0.14 12.49
N PHE A 194 -20.70 1.03 13.13
CA PHE A 194 -21.47 1.16 14.38
C PHE A 194 -22.93 0.77 14.21
N TRP A 195 -23.57 1.17 13.11
CA TRP A 195 -24.94 0.79 12.81
C TRP A 195 -25.07 -0.73 12.65
N MET A 196 -24.13 -1.38 11.95
CA MET A 196 -24.08 -2.84 11.83
C MET A 196 -23.80 -3.54 13.16
N LEU A 197 -22.98 -2.98 14.05
CA LEU A 197 -22.72 -3.57 15.37
C LEU A 197 -23.93 -3.45 16.31
N LEU A 198 -24.67 -2.34 16.24
CA LEU A 198 -25.81 -2.08 17.13
C LEU A 198 -27.11 -2.72 16.66
N PHE A 199 -27.33 -2.82 15.34
CA PHE A 199 -28.59 -3.27 14.75
C PHE A 199 -28.43 -4.46 13.79
N GLY A 200 -27.19 -4.86 13.48
CA GLY A 200 -26.92 -5.99 12.60
C GLY A 200 -26.86 -7.31 13.35
N ASP A 201 -27.22 -8.37 12.63
CA ASP A 201 -27.15 -9.74 13.10
C ASP A 201 -25.69 -10.22 13.16
N LEU A 202 -25.10 -10.15 14.36
CA LEU A 202 -23.72 -10.52 14.64
C LEU A 202 -23.45 -12.03 14.51
N GLU A 203 -24.48 -12.87 14.52
CA GLU A 203 -24.34 -14.34 14.36
C GLU A 203 -23.84 -14.74 12.96
N LYS A 204 -23.93 -13.84 11.98
CA LYS A 204 -23.36 -14.05 10.65
C LYS A 204 -21.83 -13.93 10.64
N PHE A 205 -21.27 -13.09 11.52
CA PHE A 205 -19.82 -12.90 11.64
C PHE A 205 -19.16 -14.00 12.49
N SER A 206 -19.88 -14.58 13.46
CA SER A 206 -19.36 -15.70 14.27
C SER A 206 -19.23 -17.01 13.50
N LYS A 207 -19.77 -17.10 12.28
CA LYS A 207 -19.66 -18.26 11.37
C LYS A 207 -18.54 -18.13 10.33
N ILE A 208 -17.74 -17.05 10.39
CA ILE A 208 -16.58 -16.89 9.52
C ILE A 208 -15.50 -17.86 10.00
N ASP A 209 -15.45 -18.99 9.31
CA ASP A 209 -14.50 -20.06 9.54
C ASP A 209 -13.32 -19.90 8.57
N ILE A 210 -12.14 -19.62 9.12
CA ILE A 210 -10.92 -19.35 8.33
C ILE A 210 -10.58 -20.58 7.47
N GLU A 211 -10.84 -21.79 7.95
CA GLU A 211 -10.60 -23.02 7.19
C GLU A 211 -11.52 -23.14 5.97
N LYS A 212 -12.76 -22.65 6.06
CA LYS A 212 -13.65 -22.59 4.89
C LYS A 212 -13.18 -21.59 3.85
N ILE A 213 -12.58 -20.48 4.29
CA ILE A 213 -11.98 -19.49 3.39
C ILE A 213 -10.76 -20.11 2.69
N MET A 214 -9.90 -20.82 3.41
CA MET A 214 -8.76 -21.54 2.81
C MET A 214 -9.20 -22.59 1.80
N ASN A 215 -10.14 -23.45 2.17
CA ASN A 215 -10.68 -24.47 1.26
C ASN A 215 -11.35 -23.85 0.03
N TRP A 216 -12.00 -22.68 0.18
CA TRP A 216 -12.56 -21.94 -0.95
C TRP A 216 -11.46 -21.40 -1.87
N ILE A 217 -10.39 -20.83 -1.29
CA ILE A 217 -9.23 -20.31 -2.02
C ILE A 217 -8.55 -21.42 -2.84
N ASP A 218 -8.30 -22.57 -2.22
CA ASP A 218 -7.67 -23.72 -2.89
C ASP A 218 -8.55 -24.25 -4.03
N GLY A 219 -9.87 -24.23 -3.85
CA GLY A 219 -10.83 -24.59 -4.90
C GLY A 219 -10.95 -23.58 -6.04
N HIS A 220 -10.56 -22.31 -5.82
CA HIS A 220 -10.71 -21.19 -6.77
C HIS A 220 -9.37 -20.54 -7.13
N ALA A 221 -8.30 -21.34 -7.15
CA ALA A 221 -6.96 -20.87 -7.49
C ALA A 221 -6.90 -20.22 -8.90
N PHE A 222 -7.70 -20.70 -9.85
CA PHE A 222 -7.78 -20.13 -11.19
C PHE A 222 -8.35 -18.71 -11.18
N GLU A 223 -9.43 -18.46 -10.45
CA GLU A 223 -10.04 -17.14 -10.31
C GLU A 223 -9.07 -16.14 -9.66
N LEU A 224 -8.32 -16.58 -8.66
CA LEU A 224 -7.32 -15.74 -7.99
C LEU A 224 -6.17 -15.36 -8.91
N VAL A 225 -5.68 -16.29 -9.73
CA VAL A 225 -4.68 -16.00 -10.77
C VAL A 225 -5.25 -15.02 -11.79
N LEU A 226 -6.49 -15.22 -12.24
CA LEU A 226 -7.15 -14.34 -13.19
C LEU A 226 -7.30 -12.91 -12.64
N ILE A 227 -7.73 -12.75 -11.39
CA ILE A 227 -7.81 -11.45 -10.71
C ILE A 227 -6.42 -10.81 -10.59
N SER A 228 -5.40 -11.59 -10.25
CA SER A 228 -4.03 -11.09 -10.11
C SER A 228 -3.41 -10.63 -11.43
N VAL A 229 -3.82 -11.21 -12.56
CA VAL A 229 -3.36 -10.80 -13.90
C VAL A 229 -4.17 -9.62 -14.44
N LEU A 230 -5.49 -9.59 -14.21
CA LEU A 230 -6.34 -8.51 -14.71
C LEU A 230 -6.24 -7.23 -13.87
N SER A 231 -6.07 -7.34 -12.56
CA SER A 231 -6.05 -6.17 -11.67
C SER A 231 -4.98 -5.13 -12.03
N PRO A 232 -3.72 -5.49 -12.35
CA PRO A 232 -2.72 -4.49 -12.77
C PRO A 232 -3.11 -3.78 -14.06
N ILE A 233 -3.69 -4.49 -15.03
CA ILE A 233 -4.09 -3.92 -16.32
C ILE A 233 -5.20 -2.89 -16.12
N ILE A 234 -6.24 -3.26 -15.37
CA ILE A 234 -7.38 -2.39 -15.06
C ILE A 234 -6.90 -1.16 -14.28
N THR A 235 -6.11 -1.36 -13.23
CA THR A 235 -5.61 -0.27 -12.39
C THR A 235 -4.66 0.66 -13.14
N LEU A 236 -3.80 0.16 -14.02
CA LEU A 236 -2.94 1.02 -14.84
C LEU A 236 -3.76 1.83 -15.86
N ALA A 237 -4.79 1.24 -16.47
CA ALA A 237 -5.69 1.94 -17.36
C ALA A 237 -6.43 3.08 -16.63
N GLU A 238 -6.94 2.80 -15.43
CA GLU A 238 -7.56 3.80 -14.55
C GLU A 238 -6.57 4.87 -14.11
N TYR A 239 -5.36 4.50 -13.71
CA TYR A 239 -4.31 5.43 -13.29
C TYR A 239 -3.95 6.41 -14.42
N TYR A 240 -3.87 5.91 -15.65
CA TYR A 240 -3.65 6.72 -16.84
C TYR A 240 -4.86 7.62 -17.16
N LEU A 241 -6.08 7.10 -17.03
CA LEU A 241 -7.30 7.88 -17.23
C LEU A 241 -7.41 9.01 -16.19
N SER A 242 -7.11 8.71 -14.92
CA SER A 242 -7.02 9.67 -13.84
C SER A 242 -6.03 10.78 -14.17
N TYR A 243 -4.82 10.44 -14.64
CA TYR A 243 -3.85 11.44 -15.11
C TYR A 243 -4.41 12.35 -16.21
N ARG A 244 -5.08 11.77 -17.22
CA ARG A 244 -5.67 12.55 -18.32
C ARG A 244 -6.73 13.52 -17.84
N ILE A 245 -7.60 13.08 -16.94
CA ILE A 245 -8.65 13.91 -16.34
C ILE A 245 -8.02 15.00 -15.46
N ALA A 246 -7.05 14.64 -14.62
CA ALA A 246 -6.37 15.57 -13.72
C ALA A 246 -5.65 16.68 -14.51
N ALA A 247 -4.90 16.32 -15.55
CA ALA A 247 -4.21 17.28 -16.40
C ALA A 247 -5.19 18.25 -17.07
N TYR A 248 -6.28 17.73 -17.63
CA TYR A 248 -7.30 18.55 -18.28
C TYR A 248 -8.00 19.52 -17.31
N LEU A 249 -8.39 19.05 -16.13
CA LEU A 249 -9.03 19.89 -15.12
C LEU A 249 -8.07 20.94 -14.54
N TYR A 250 -6.80 20.57 -14.36
CA TYR A 250 -5.78 21.47 -13.83
C TYR A 250 -5.51 22.63 -14.78
N GLU A 251 -5.44 22.38 -16.10
CA GLU A 251 -5.26 23.43 -17.10
C GLU A 251 -6.40 24.44 -17.12
N ARG A 252 -7.64 23.96 -17.06
CA ARG A 252 -8.82 24.84 -17.03
C ARG A 252 -8.84 25.74 -15.80
N ARG A 253 -8.56 25.17 -14.63
CA ARG A 253 -8.55 25.92 -13.38
C ARG A 253 -7.55 27.07 -13.39
N GLU A 254 -6.35 26.85 -13.92
CA GLU A 254 -5.36 27.93 -13.99
C GLU A 254 -5.68 28.96 -15.07
N ALA A 255 -6.40 28.59 -16.14
CA ALA A 255 -6.88 29.54 -17.14
C ALA A 255 -7.96 30.49 -16.60
N ASP A 256 -8.73 30.07 -15.58
CA ASP A 256 -9.75 30.91 -14.91
C ASP A 256 -9.15 31.89 -13.88
N HIS A 257 -7.85 31.77 -13.58
CA HIS A 257 -7.14 32.59 -12.59
C HIS A 257 -6.10 33.55 -13.19
N ASP A 258 -5.86 33.48 -14.51
CA ASP A 258 -5.05 34.40 -15.30
C ASP A 258 -5.94 35.47 -15.97
#